data_AF-A0A6H2DJX8-F1
#
_entry.id   AF-A0A6H2DJX8-F1
#
_cell.length_a   1.000
_cell.length_b   1.000
_cell.length_c   1.000
_cell.angle_alpha   90.00
_cell.angle_beta   90.00
_cell.angle_gamma   90.00
#
_symmetry.space_group_name_H-M   'P 1'
#
loop_
_entity.id
_entity.type
_entity.pdbx_description
1 polymer ?
#
loop_
_entity_poly.entity_id
_entity_poly.type
_entity_poly.pdbx_seq_one_letter_code
_entity_poly.pdbx_strand_id
1 'polypeptide(L)'
;MRADAQAAVDRINAALSLLKTSLNWDVALRRLEELNARVEDPTLWDDPAQAQAVMTERRRLDESITAAKEIQQEMDDALEFIEMAEEEGDTAIANEGAASLEKLANRADRDKVQALLSGEADGLDTYIEIHAGAGGTESQDWAEMLLRMYQRWAEGRGYKISMVDYQAGDQAGIKSATLEVKGENAYGYAKTESGVHRLVRISPFDSAAKRHTSFSSVWVYPVIDDTFEVEINEGDLKIDTYRASGSGGQHVNTTDSAVRITHQPTGIVVASQNDRSQHKNRATAMGMLKARLYEAELQRREAEASGEYEAKTEIGWGHQIRSYVLQPYQMVKDLRTGHTSSSPGDVLDGGLDEFIAATLAQKVTGEKVDVEDVE
;
A
#
# COMPACT_ATOMS: atom_id res chain seq x y z
N MET A 1 -9.34 -17.55 33.18
CA MET A 1 -9.12 -16.66 32.03
C MET A 1 -10.41 -16.34 31.31
N ARG A 2 -10.74 -15.05 31.19
CA ARG A 2 -11.91 -14.55 30.46
C ARG A 2 -11.77 -14.69 28.95
N ALA A 3 -12.89 -14.86 28.25
CA ALA A 3 -12.94 -15.02 26.80
C ALA A 3 -12.26 -13.86 26.04
N ASP A 4 -12.40 -12.63 26.53
CA ASP A 4 -11.82 -11.43 25.90
C ASP A 4 -10.29 -11.41 26.00
N ALA A 5 -9.72 -11.83 27.14
CA ALA A 5 -8.29 -11.95 27.33
C ALA A 5 -7.69 -13.07 26.45
N GLN A 6 -8.42 -14.18 26.31
CA GLN A 6 -8.00 -15.26 25.40
C GLN A 6 -8.00 -14.81 23.94
N ALA A 7 -9.01 -14.07 23.51
CA ALA A 7 -9.05 -13.52 22.15
C ALA A 7 -7.87 -12.58 21.86
N ALA A 8 -7.48 -11.73 22.83
CA ALA A 8 -6.32 -10.86 22.69
C ALA A 8 -5.01 -11.66 22.59
N VAL A 9 -4.84 -12.69 23.44
CA VAL A 9 -3.68 -13.59 23.40
C VAL A 9 -3.59 -14.35 22.08
N ASP A 10 -4.71 -14.86 21.57
CA ASP A 10 -4.76 -15.57 20.30
C ASP A 10 -4.34 -14.63 19.14
N ARG A 11 -4.77 -13.36 19.17
CA ARG A 11 -4.33 -12.33 18.22
C ARG A 11 -2.82 -12.06 18.31
N ILE A 12 -2.28 -11.89 19.52
CA ILE A 12 -0.85 -11.66 19.73
C ILE A 12 -0.03 -12.86 19.22
N ASN A 13 -0.44 -14.08 19.55
CA ASN A 13 0.23 -15.29 19.11
C ASN A 13 0.20 -15.44 17.58
N ALA A 14 -0.94 -15.16 16.94
CA ALA A 14 -1.04 -15.15 15.49
C ALA A 14 -0.11 -14.10 14.86
N ALA A 15 -0.02 -12.91 15.46
CA ALA A 15 0.87 -11.85 15.01
C ALA A 15 2.36 -12.24 15.13
N LEU A 16 2.76 -12.79 16.28
CA LEU A 16 4.11 -13.27 16.53
C LEU A 16 4.49 -14.43 15.61
N SER A 17 3.57 -15.37 15.36
CA SER A 17 3.79 -16.48 14.44
C SER A 17 4.05 -16.01 13.02
N LEU A 18 3.23 -15.06 12.53
CA LEU A 18 3.39 -14.47 11.22
C LEU A 18 4.72 -13.71 11.10
N LEU A 19 5.08 -12.93 12.13
CA LEU A 19 6.33 -12.17 12.16
C LEU A 19 7.57 -13.09 12.20
N LYS A 20 7.53 -14.18 12.97
CA LYS A 20 8.59 -15.20 12.97
C LYS A 20 8.72 -15.86 11.61
N THR A 21 7.60 -16.08 10.92
CA THR A 21 7.59 -16.66 9.57
C THR A 21 8.16 -15.67 8.55
N SER A 22 7.73 -14.40 8.56
CA SER A 22 8.20 -13.39 7.60
C SER A 22 9.70 -13.11 7.74
N LEU A 23 10.23 -13.15 8.97
CA LEU A 23 11.65 -12.97 9.24
C LEU A 23 12.49 -14.23 8.91
N ASN A 24 11.87 -15.38 8.64
CA ASN A 24 12.56 -16.68 8.71
C ASN A 24 13.36 -16.78 10.01
N TRP A 25 12.68 -16.73 11.15
CA TRP A 25 13.26 -16.51 12.48
C TRP A 25 14.59 -17.19 12.76
N ASP A 26 14.71 -18.49 12.46
CA ASP A 26 15.96 -19.24 12.67
C ASP A 26 17.12 -18.76 11.79
N VAL A 27 16.83 -18.37 10.55
CA VAL A 27 17.81 -17.78 9.62
C VAL A 27 18.18 -16.38 10.09
N ALA A 28 17.20 -15.57 10.49
CA ALA A 28 17.44 -14.23 11.00
C ALA A 28 18.31 -14.23 12.27
N LEU A 29 18.08 -15.15 13.21
CA LEU A 29 18.91 -15.30 14.40
C LEU A 29 20.36 -15.65 14.06
N ARG A 30 20.58 -16.65 13.19
CA ARG A 30 21.93 -17.01 12.74
C ARG A 30 22.60 -15.86 11.99
N ARG A 31 21.85 -15.15 11.15
CA ARG A 31 22.35 -14.00 10.41
C ARG A 31 22.76 -12.87 11.34
N LEU A 32 21.98 -12.59 12.39
CA LEU A 32 22.33 -11.60 13.39
C LEU A 32 23.60 -11.99 14.15
N GLU A 33 23.77 -13.27 14.50
CA GLU A 33 25.01 -13.79 15.10
C GLU A 33 26.23 -13.60 14.16
N GLU A 34 26.08 -13.93 12.88
CA GLU A 34 27.13 -13.71 11.86
C GLU A 34 27.49 -12.23 11.72
N LEU A 35 26.49 -11.35 11.68
CA LEU A 35 26.70 -9.89 11.56
C LEU A 35 27.37 -9.33 12.82
N ASN A 36 27.00 -9.81 14.02
CA ASN A 36 27.66 -9.43 15.26
C ASN A 36 29.13 -9.85 15.26
N ALA A 37 29.44 -11.09 14.85
CA ALA A 37 30.82 -11.56 14.71
C ALA A 37 31.61 -10.75 13.66
N ARG A 38 30.96 -10.33 12.56
CA ARG A 38 31.61 -9.52 11.52
C ARG A 38 31.88 -8.08 11.96
N VAL A 39 31.04 -7.51 12.84
CA VAL A 39 31.29 -6.18 13.42
C VAL A 39 32.46 -6.18 14.41
N GLU A 40 32.72 -7.33 15.05
CA GLU A 40 33.89 -7.53 15.90
C GLU A 40 35.21 -7.64 15.12
N ASP A 41 35.16 -7.93 13.81
CA ASP A 41 36.34 -8.00 12.94
C ASP A 41 36.89 -6.60 12.62
N PRO A 42 38.14 -6.28 13.00
CA PRO A 42 38.76 -4.98 12.71
C PRO A 42 38.85 -4.66 11.21
N THR A 43 38.90 -5.67 10.35
CA THR A 43 39.05 -5.51 8.89
C THR A 43 37.79 -4.96 8.20
N LEU A 44 36.62 -5.05 8.85
CA LEU A 44 35.38 -4.47 8.32
C LEU A 44 35.47 -2.94 8.20
N TRP A 45 36.23 -2.32 9.10
CA TRP A 45 36.38 -0.86 9.17
C TRP A 45 37.31 -0.29 8.10
N ASP A 46 37.98 -1.15 7.33
CA ASP A 46 38.83 -0.74 6.19
C ASP A 46 38.00 -0.30 4.98
N ASP A 47 36.73 -0.75 4.87
CA ASP A 47 35.78 -0.35 3.82
C ASP A 47 34.53 0.31 4.45
N PRO A 48 34.46 1.65 4.47
CA PRO A 48 33.34 2.38 5.05
C PRO A 48 31.97 2.04 4.43
N ALA A 49 31.92 1.67 3.14
CA ALA A 49 30.67 1.35 2.47
C ALA A 49 30.13 -0.02 2.94
N GLN A 50 31.01 -1.01 3.06
CA GLN A 50 30.64 -2.32 3.60
C GLN A 50 30.28 -2.25 5.09
N ALA A 51 31.03 -1.48 5.88
CA ALA A 51 30.72 -1.28 7.30
C ALA A 51 29.32 -0.67 7.48
N GLN A 52 28.96 0.33 6.67
CA GLN A 52 27.64 0.96 6.73
C GLN A 52 26.52 -0.02 6.34
N ALA A 53 26.72 -0.82 5.29
CA ALA A 53 25.74 -1.82 4.88
C ALA A 53 25.51 -2.89 5.96
N VAL A 54 26.59 -3.45 6.52
CA VAL A 54 26.54 -4.45 7.60
C VAL A 54 25.87 -3.90 8.85
N MET A 55 26.21 -2.68 9.27
CA MET A 55 25.59 -2.04 10.43
C MET A 55 24.10 -1.75 10.21
N THR A 56 23.71 -1.39 8.98
CA THR A 56 22.30 -1.13 8.63
C THR A 56 21.48 -2.43 8.67
N GLU A 57 22.00 -3.50 8.07
CA GLU A 57 21.38 -4.83 8.10
C GLU A 57 21.25 -5.36 9.53
N ARG A 58 22.34 -5.27 10.32
CA ARG A 58 22.37 -5.70 11.72
C ARG A 58 21.32 -4.96 12.54
N ARG A 59 21.28 -3.62 12.45
CA ARG A 59 20.32 -2.80 13.19
C ARG A 59 18.88 -3.21 12.86
N ARG A 60 18.56 -3.38 11.58
CA ARG A 60 17.21 -3.77 11.14
C ARG A 60 16.80 -5.13 11.74
N LEU A 61 17.68 -6.12 11.67
CA LEU A 61 17.41 -7.45 12.22
C LEU A 61 17.30 -7.43 13.75
N ASP A 62 18.20 -6.72 14.43
CA ASP A 62 18.22 -6.61 15.89
C ASP A 62 16.97 -5.91 16.44
N GLU A 63 16.55 -4.80 15.82
CA GLU A 63 15.31 -4.09 16.16
C GLU A 63 14.09 -5.00 15.98
N SER A 64 14.02 -5.74 14.85
CA SER A 64 12.88 -6.63 14.56
C SER A 64 12.81 -7.82 15.53
N ILE A 65 13.96 -8.45 15.83
CA ILE A 65 14.05 -9.59 16.75
C ILE A 65 13.76 -9.14 18.18
N THR A 66 14.27 -7.99 18.60
CA THR A 66 14.05 -7.44 19.94
C THR A 66 12.58 -7.09 20.14
N ALA A 67 11.95 -6.40 19.19
CA ALA A 67 10.53 -6.09 19.26
C ALA A 67 9.64 -7.35 19.39
N ALA A 68 9.97 -8.41 18.66
CA ALA A 68 9.24 -9.69 18.75
C ALA A 68 9.39 -10.36 20.13
N LYS A 69 10.58 -10.29 20.73
CA LYS A 69 10.85 -10.81 22.08
C LYS A 69 10.14 -9.97 23.15
N GLU A 70 10.14 -8.64 23.00
CA GLU A 70 9.44 -7.74 23.92
C GLU A 70 7.93 -7.99 23.92
N ILE A 71 7.31 -8.13 22.74
CA ILE A 71 5.87 -8.44 22.66
C ILE A 71 5.54 -9.78 23.34
N GLN A 72 6.39 -10.80 23.15
CA GLN A 72 6.23 -12.10 23.81
C GLN A 72 6.33 -11.95 25.33
N GLN A 73 7.36 -11.25 25.82
CA GLN A 73 7.57 -11.04 27.25
C GLN A 73 6.42 -10.24 27.88
N GLU A 74 6.00 -9.13 27.25
CA GLU A 74 4.89 -8.31 27.72
C GLU A 74 3.57 -9.11 27.78
N MET A 75 3.37 -10.05 26.86
CA MET A 75 2.21 -10.94 26.86
C MET A 75 2.28 -11.93 28.02
N ASP A 76 3.43 -12.57 28.23
CA ASP A 76 3.63 -13.57 29.28
C ASP A 76 3.49 -12.91 30.68
N ASP A 77 4.07 -11.72 30.87
CA ASP A 77 3.96 -10.94 32.10
C ASP A 77 2.49 -10.53 32.38
N ALA A 78 1.74 -10.13 31.34
CA ALA A 78 0.35 -9.76 31.47
C ALA A 78 -0.56 -10.97 31.78
N LEU A 79 -0.23 -12.14 31.25
CA LEU A 79 -0.92 -13.40 31.56
C LEU A 79 -0.70 -13.80 33.01
N GLU A 80 0.55 -13.80 33.50
CA GLU A 80 0.86 -14.10 34.90
C GLU A 80 0.12 -13.14 35.85
N PHE A 81 0.09 -11.84 35.52
CA PHE A 81 -0.61 -10.85 36.33
C PHE A 81 -2.13 -11.09 36.39
N ILE A 82 -2.76 -11.50 35.28
CA ILE A 82 -4.19 -11.84 35.25
C ILE A 82 -4.46 -13.12 36.05
N GLU A 83 -3.61 -14.14 35.93
CA GLU A 83 -3.73 -15.38 36.69
C GLU A 83 -3.67 -15.12 38.20
N MET A 84 -2.67 -14.34 38.66
CA MET A 84 -2.56 -13.94 40.06
C MET A 84 -3.80 -13.16 40.55
N ALA A 85 -4.31 -12.23 39.75
CA ALA A 85 -5.50 -11.45 40.10
C ALA A 85 -6.77 -12.32 40.17
N GLU A 86 -6.91 -13.31 39.27
CA GLU A 86 -8.00 -14.28 39.31
C GLU A 86 -7.91 -15.19 40.56
N GLU A 87 -6.70 -15.61 40.96
CA GLU A 87 -6.48 -16.40 42.17
C GLU A 87 -6.82 -15.62 43.47
N GLU A 88 -6.50 -14.33 43.52
CA GLU A 88 -6.83 -13.45 44.65
C GLU A 88 -8.30 -12.99 44.66
N GLY A 89 -9.05 -13.24 43.57
CA GLY A 89 -10.44 -12.82 43.41
C GLY A 89 -10.62 -11.33 43.11
N ASP A 90 -9.55 -10.61 42.75
CA ASP A 90 -9.61 -9.20 42.38
C ASP A 90 -9.99 -9.02 40.91
N THR A 91 -11.30 -8.99 40.68
CA THR A 91 -11.87 -8.79 39.34
C THR A 91 -11.56 -7.43 38.72
N ALA A 92 -11.18 -6.41 39.50
CA ALA A 92 -10.83 -5.10 38.97
C ALA A 92 -9.43 -5.12 38.36
N ILE A 93 -8.47 -5.75 39.04
CA ILE A 93 -7.11 -5.93 38.54
C ILE A 93 -7.10 -6.83 37.30
N ALA A 94 -7.89 -7.91 37.29
CA ALA A 94 -8.03 -8.77 36.12
C ALA A 94 -8.61 -8.04 34.88
N ASN A 95 -9.50 -7.06 35.08
CA ASN A 95 -10.01 -6.21 34.00
C ASN A 95 -8.93 -5.28 33.44
N GLU A 96 -8.10 -4.71 34.30
CA GLU A 96 -6.99 -3.85 33.90
C GLU A 96 -5.94 -4.63 33.09
N GLY A 97 -5.61 -5.85 33.52
CA GLY A 97 -4.75 -6.76 32.77
C GLY A 97 -5.30 -7.08 31.38
N ALA A 98 -6.61 -7.39 31.27
CA ALA A 98 -7.25 -7.65 29.99
C ALA A 98 -7.22 -6.42 29.06
N ALA A 99 -7.41 -5.20 29.59
CA ALA A 99 -7.28 -3.98 28.81
C ALA A 99 -5.83 -3.70 28.36
N SER A 100 -4.84 -4.11 29.15
CA SER A 100 -3.43 -4.06 28.78
C SER A 100 -3.13 -5.03 27.62
N LEU A 101 -3.62 -6.27 27.71
CA LEU A 101 -3.52 -7.26 26.63
C LEU A 101 -4.15 -6.77 25.34
N GLU A 102 -5.30 -6.10 25.39
CA GLU A 102 -5.94 -5.55 24.18
C GLU A 102 -5.08 -4.43 23.54
N LYS A 103 -4.43 -3.58 24.35
CA LYS A 103 -3.47 -2.60 23.83
C LYS A 103 -2.26 -3.28 23.19
N LEU A 104 -1.75 -4.34 23.83
CA LEU A 104 -0.64 -5.13 23.30
C LEU A 104 -1.02 -5.82 22.00
N ALA A 105 -2.23 -6.36 21.89
CA ALA A 105 -2.75 -6.96 20.66
C ALA A 105 -2.79 -5.95 19.51
N ASN A 106 -3.25 -4.73 19.77
CA ASN A 106 -3.26 -3.67 18.75
C ASN A 106 -1.85 -3.22 18.33
N ARG A 107 -0.89 -3.18 19.28
CA ARG A 107 0.53 -2.94 18.96
C ARG A 107 1.10 -4.09 18.13
N ALA A 108 0.88 -5.34 18.53
CA ALA A 108 1.34 -6.52 17.83
C ALA A 108 0.79 -6.60 16.40
N ASP A 109 -0.48 -6.24 16.20
CA ASP A 109 -1.08 -6.18 14.86
C ASP A 109 -0.42 -5.13 13.95
N ARG A 110 -0.06 -3.96 14.49
CA ARG A 110 0.66 -2.92 13.73
C ARG A 110 2.09 -3.37 13.39
N ASP A 111 2.82 -3.85 14.40
CA ASP A 111 4.22 -4.24 14.27
C ASP A 111 4.36 -5.46 13.33
N LYS A 112 3.38 -6.38 13.37
CA LYS A 112 3.21 -7.46 12.39
C LYS A 112 3.15 -6.91 10.97
N VAL A 113 2.27 -5.95 10.68
CA VAL A 113 2.15 -5.40 9.33
C VAL A 113 3.46 -4.74 8.88
N GLN A 114 4.12 -4.00 9.76
CA GLN A 114 5.42 -3.39 9.46
C GLN A 114 6.50 -4.44 9.15
N ALA A 115 6.52 -5.56 9.87
CA ALA A 115 7.44 -6.67 9.59
C ALA A 115 7.17 -7.37 8.25
N LEU A 116 5.95 -7.28 7.71
CA LEU A 116 5.61 -7.79 6.37
C LEU A 116 6.14 -6.87 5.24
N LEU A 117 6.48 -5.62 5.55
CA LEU A 117 7.05 -4.65 4.61
C LEU A 117 8.56 -4.90 4.41
N SER A 118 8.87 -6.03 3.78
CA SER A 118 10.24 -6.51 3.58
C SER A 118 10.81 -6.27 2.19
N GLY A 119 10.00 -5.80 1.24
CA GLY A 119 10.40 -5.55 -0.14
C GLY A 119 11.43 -4.43 -0.28
N GLU A 120 12.26 -4.51 -1.32
CA GLU A 120 13.34 -3.54 -1.60
C GLU A 120 12.83 -2.10 -1.73
N ALA A 121 11.63 -1.93 -2.30
CA ALA A 121 11.01 -0.62 -2.52
C ALA A 121 10.01 -0.22 -1.41
N ASP A 122 9.76 -1.08 -0.41
CA ASP A 122 8.65 -0.88 0.54
C ASP A 122 8.79 0.41 1.36
N GLY A 123 10.03 0.81 1.66
CA GLY A 123 10.36 2.02 2.40
C GLY A 123 10.26 3.32 1.61
N LEU A 124 10.01 3.26 0.30
CA LEU A 124 9.99 4.43 -0.57
C LEU A 124 8.65 5.17 -0.51
N ASP A 125 8.70 6.44 -0.90
CA ASP A 125 7.51 7.22 -1.26
C ASP A 125 6.78 6.52 -2.43
N THR A 126 5.52 6.87 -2.68
CA THR A 126 4.74 6.22 -3.75
C THR A 126 3.94 7.19 -4.58
N TYR A 127 3.77 6.85 -5.86
CA TYR A 127 2.71 7.40 -6.69
C TYR A 127 1.49 6.48 -6.64
N ILE A 128 0.29 7.07 -6.57
CA ILE A 128 -1.00 6.41 -6.69
C ILE A 128 -1.71 7.03 -7.88
N GLU A 129 -1.84 6.26 -8.95
CA GLU A 129 -2.46 6.65 -10.21
C GLU A 129 -3.82 5.99 -10.34
N ILE A 130 -4.86 6.79 -10.57
CA ILE A 130 -6.25 6.34 -10.64
C ILE A 130 -6.77 6.68 -12.03
N HIS A 131 -7.37 5.69 -12.70
CA HIS A 131 -8.03 5.87 -14.00
C HIS A 131 -9.46 5.38 -13.93
N ALA A 132 -10.37 6.19 -14.48
CA ALA A 132 -11.73 5.77 -14.72
C ALA A 132 -11.77 4.69 -15.81
N GLY A 133 -12.49 3.61 -15.55
CA GLY A 133 -12.72 2.56 -16.53
C GLY A 133 -13.84 2.88 -17.51
N ALA A 134 -14.27 1.86 -18.25
CA ALA A 134 -15.40 1.96 -19.17
C ALA A 134 -16.73 2.08 -18.41
N GLY A 135 -17.32 3.27 -18.39
CA GLY A 135 -18.65 3.50 -17.83
C GLY A 135 -19.12 4.96 -17.83
N GLY A 136 -18.48 5.84 -18.62
CA GLY A 136 -18.86 7.24 -18.76
C GLY A 136 -18.77 8.02 -17.43
N THR A 137 -19.75 8.89 -17.19
CA THR A 137 -19.80 9.76 -16.00
C THR A 137 -19.82 8.98 -14.68
N GLU A 138 -20.44 7.79 -14.65
CA GLU A 138 -20.52 6.98 -13.42
C GLU A 138 -19.14 6.44 -12.99
N SER A 139 -18.34 5.96 -13.94
CA SER A 139 -16.97 5.50 -13.66
C SER A 139 -16.03 6.67 -13.37
N GLN A 140 -16.27 7.85 -13.95
CA GLN A 140 -15.53 9.06 -13.61
C GLN A 140 -15.79 9.50 -12.17
N ASP A 141 -17.07 9.48 -11.73
CA ASP A 141 -17.44 9.77 -10.34
C ASP A 141 -16.85 8.72 -9.37
N TRP A 142 -16.85 7.44 -9.77
CA TRP A 142 -16.21 6.40 -8.98
C TRP A 142 -14.70 6.62 -8.82
N ALA A 143 -14.00 7.00 -9.89
CA ALA A 143 -12.58 7.34 -9.81
C ALA A 143 -12.33 8.52 -8.85
N GLU A 144 -13.23 9.52 -8.81
CA GLU A 144 -13.13 10.65 -7.87
C GLU A 144 -13.37 10.21 -6.41
N MET A 145 -14.32 9.30 -6.17
CA MET A 145 -14.52 8.72 -4.85
C MET A 145 -13.28 7.96 -4.36
N LEU A 146 -12.63 7.18 -5.23
CA LEU A 146 -11.38 6.49 -4.92
C LEU A 146 -10.25 7.50 -4.62
N LEU A 147 -10.15 8.57 -5.41
CA LEU A 147 -9.17 9.63 -5.16
C LEU A 147 -9.32 10.20 -3.75
N ARG A 148 -10.55 10.55 -3.36
CA ARG A 148 -10.85 11.06 -2.02
C ARG A 148 -10.57 10.03 -0.92
N MET A 149 -10.87 8.75 -1.18
CA MET A 149 -10.60 7.66 -0.25
C MET A 149 -9.10 7.53 0.05
N TYR A 150 -8.25 7.52 -0.98
CA TYR A 150 -6.79 7.44 -0.80
C TYR A 150 -6.20 8.71 -0.21
N GLN A 151 -6.75 9.89 -0.51
CA GLN A 151 -6.35 11.13 0.15
C GLN A 151 -6.60 11.06 1.66
N ARG A 152 -7.80 10.63 2.07
CA ARG A 152 -8.15 10.50 3.49
C ARG A 152 -7.33 9.44 4.21
N TRP A 153 -7.07 8.31 3.55
CA TRP A 153 -6.19 7.27 4.07
C TRP A 153 -4.77 7.82 4.33
N ALA A 154 -4.19 8.52 3.36
CA ALA A 154 -2.86 9.10 3.50
C ALA A 154 -2.82 10.22 4.56
N GLU A 155 -3.84 11.07 4.65
CA GLU A 155 -3.97 12.08 5.71
C GLU A 155 -4.12 11.45 7.10
N GLY A 156 -4.93 10.38 7.22
CA GLY A 156 -5.13 9.64 8.47
C GLY A 156 -3.86 9.00 9.00
N ARG A 157 -2.93 8.63 8.12
CA ARG A 157 -1.58 8.14 8.46
C ARG A 157 -0.54 9.24 8.63
N GLY A 158 -0.91 10.51 8.43
CA GLY A 158 0.00 11.65 8.55
C GLY A 158 0.99 11.80 7.39
N TYR A 159 0.73 11.17 6.24
CA TYR A 159 1.56 11.31 5.05
C TYR A 159 1.35 12.66 4.37
N LYS A 160 2.39 13.12 3.66
CA LYS A 160 2.31 14.34 2.87
C LYS A 160 1.87 14.01 1.46
N ILE A 161 0.77 14.62 1.02
CA ILE A 161 0.17 14.35 -0.29
C ILE A 161 0.44 15.52 -1.24
N SER A 162 0.80 15.22 -2.48
CA SER A 162 0.94 16.17 -3.58
C SER A 162 0.19 15.66 -4.81
N MET A 163 -0.59 16.53 -5.46
CA MET A 163 -1.25 16.19 -6.72
C MET A 163 -0.29 16.40 -7.88
N VAL A 164 0.00 15.35 -8.67
CA VAL A 164 0.97 15.41 -9.79
C VAL A 164 0.28 15.64 -11.14
N ASP A 165 -0.80 14.89 -11.37
CA ASP A 165 -1.66 15.02 -12.55
C ASP A 165 -3.12 14.95 -12.12
N TYR A 166 -3.98 15.66 -12.84
CA TYR A 166 -5.42 15.71 -12.57
C TYR A 166 -6.20 16.04 -13.85
N GLN A 167 -7.01 15.10 -14.29
CA GLN A 167 -7.85 15.25 -15.47
C GLN A 167 -9.31 15.10 -15.06
N ALA A 168 -10.04 16.22 -15.08
CA ALA A 168 -11.46 16.24 -14.74
C ALA A 168 -12.30 15.42 -15.76
N GLY A 169 -13.38 14.84 -15.27
CA GLY A 169 -14.44 14.26 -16.08
C GLY A 169 -15.17 15.33 -16.89
N ASP A 170 -15.90 14.90 -17.93
CA ASP A 170 -16.60 15.85 -18.81
C ASP A 170 -17.85 16.45 -18.14
N GLN A 171 -18.48 15.69 -17.24
CA GLN A 171 -19.72 16.10 -16.56
C GLN A 171 -19.60 16.05 -15.04
N ALA A 172 -18.99 15.00 -14.49
CA ALA A 172 -18.69 14.81 -13.07
C ALA A 172 -17.48 13.87 -12.94
N GLY A 173 -16.84 13.84 -11.77
CA GLY A 173 -15.75 12.91 -11.54
C GLY A 173 -14.42 13.32 -12.17
N ILE A 174 -13.54 12.33 -12.30
CA ILE A 174 -12.23 12.44 -12.93
C ILE A 174 -12.04 11.37 -14.00
N LYS A 175 -11.28 11.68 -15.06
CA LYS A 175 -10.80 10.67 -16.02
C LYS A 175 -9.55 9.98 -15.48
N SER A 176 -8.60 10.76 -15.00
CA SER A 176 -7.40 10.26 -14.34
C SER A 176 -6.90 11.24 -13.29
N ALA A 177 -6.18 10.74 -12.28
CA ALA A 177 -5.43 11.55 -11.34
C ALA A 177 -4.21 10.77 -10.84
N THR A 178 -3.12 11.49 -10.55
CA THR A 178 -1.94 10.91 -9.92
C THR A 178 -1.60 11.66 -8.66
N LEU A 179 -1.57 10.96 -7.54
CA LEU A 179 -1.12 11.44 -6.24
C LEU A 179 0.32 10.98 -6.00
N GLU A 180 1.14 11.87 -5.45
CA GLU A 180 2.41 11.53 -4.80
C GLU A 180 2.18 11.54 -3.30
N VAL A 181 2.45 10.40 -2.65
CA VAL A 181 2.32 10.22 -1.21
C VAL A 181 3.72 10.03 -0.65
N LYS A 182 4.13 10.99 0.18
CA LYS A 182 5.43 10.99 0.85
C LYS A 182 5.30 10.60 2.31
N GLY A 183 6.03 9.58 2.73
CA GLY A 183 5.91 9.02 4.06
C GLY A 183 6.67 7.72 4.22
N GLU A 184 6.99 7.40 5.47
CA GLU A 184 7.67 6.15 5.79
C GLU A 184 6.83 4.95 5.37
N ASN A 185 7.44 4.04 4.61
CA ASN A 185 6.80 2.83 4.10
C ASN A 185 5.54 3.06 3.23
N ALA A 186 5.39 4.25 2.64
CA ALA A 186 4.18 4.61 1.89
C ALA A 186 3.90 3.63 0.74
N TYR A 187 4.92 3.25 -0.03
CA TYR A 187 4.79 2.23 -1.08
C TYR A 187 4.43 0.86 -0.49
N GLY A 188 5.10 0.43 0.58
CA GLY A 188 4.87 -0.87 1.21
C GLY A 188 3.41 -1.09 1.61
N TYR A 189 2.74 -0.07 2.13
CA TYR A 189 1.31 -0.14 2.45
C TYR A 189 0.42 -0.05 1.20
N ALA A 190 0.73 0.83 0.25
CA ALA A 190 -0.14 1.08 -0.89
C ALA A 190 0.00 0.05 -2.02
N LYS A 191 1.11 -0.70 -2.11
CA LYS A 191 1.38 -1.64 -3.22
C LYS A 191 0.30 -2.71 -3.40
N THR A 192 -0.40 -3.09 -2.33
CA THR A 192 -1.48 -4.07 -2.38
C THR A 192 -2.78 -3.51 -2.96
N GLU A 193 -2.86 -2.20 -3.19
CA GLU A 193 -4.03 -1.53 -3.73
C GLU A 193 -3.99 -1.42 -5.26
N SER A 194 -2.90 -1.84 -5.91
CA SER A 194 -2.85 -1.95 -7.37
C SER A 194 -3.85 -3.00 -7.87
N GLY A 195 -4.80 -2.58 -8.70
CA GLY A 195 -5.82 -3.44 -9.29
C GLY A 195 -7.09 -2.70 -9.71
N VAL A 196 -8.11 -3.46 -10.14
CA VAL A 196 -9.41 -2.92 -10.53
C VAL A 196 -10.37 -2.92 -9.34
N HIS A 197 -10.96 -1.76 -9.03
CA HIS A 197 -11.96 -1.60 -7.98
C HIS A 197 -13.34 -1.48 -8.62
N ARG A 198 -14.26 -2.35 -8.20
CA ARG A 198 -15.64 -2.42 -8.70
C ARG A 198 -16.58 -1.70 -7.75
N LEU A 199 -17.39 -0.78 -8.26
CA LEU A 199 -18.48 -0.13 -7.52
C LEU A 199 -19.82 -0.62 -8.05
N VAL A 200 -20.72 -0.96 -7.13
CA VAL A 200 -22.11 -1.29 -7.43
C VAL A 200 -23.03 -0.41 -6.60
N ARG A 201 -23.74 0.50 -7.27
CA ARG A 201 -24.69 1.42 -6.63
C ARG A 201 -25.82 1.81 -7.57
N ILE A 202 -26.84 2.48 -7.03
CA ILE A 202 -27.83 3.19 -7.84
C ILE A 202 -27.18 4.52 -8.30
N SER A 203 -27.04 4.70 -9.62
CA SER A 203 -26.37 5.88 -10.17
C SER A 203 -27.21 7.15 -9.91
N PRO A 204 -26.62 8.23 -9.38
CA PRO A 204 -27.30 9.52 -9.27
C PRO A 204 -27.45 10.22 -10.63
N PHE A 205 -26.75 9.75 -11.67
CA PHE A 205 -26.78 10.33 -13.01
C PHE A 205 -27.77 9.63 -13.95
N ASP A 206 -28.32 8.48 -13.56
CA ASP A 206 -29.35 7.76 -14.31
C ASP A 206 -30.76 8.19 -13.86
N SER A 207 -31.51 8.79 -14.79
CA SER A 207 -32.89 9.22 -14.55
C SER A 207 -33.86 8.08 -14.23
N ALA A 208 -33.51 6.85 -14.60
CA ALA A 208 -34.29 5.65 -14.29
C ALA A 208 -33.91 4.98 -12.95
N ALA A 209 -32.95 5.54 -12.20
CA ALA A 209 -32.45 5.01 -10.93
C ALA A 209 -32.09 3.51 -11.00
N LYS A 210 -31.49 3.07 -12.12
CA LYS A 210 -31.06 1.67 -12.25
C LYS A 210 -29.78 1.42 -11.43
N ARG A 211 -29.55 0.15 -11.11
CA ARG A 211 -28.27 -0.33 -10.57
C ARG A 211 -27.23 -0.24 -11.67
N HIS A 212 -26.12 0.42 -11.40
CA HIS A 212 -24.95 0.48 -12.28
C HIS A 212 -23.76 -0.22 -11.62
N THR A 213 -22.95 -0.85 -12.45
CA THR A 213 -21.65 -1.40 -12.06
C THR A 213 -20.58 -0.60 -12.77
N SER A 214 -19.69 0.03 -12.00
CA SER A 214 -18.57 0.82 -12.51
C SER A 214 -17.24 0.23 -12.11
N PHE A 215 -16.23 0.47 -12.93
CA PHE A 215 -14.87 0.00 -12.72
C PHE A 215 -13.92 1.18 -12.81
N SER A 216 -12.96 1.22 -11.90
CA SER A 216 -11.83 2.15 -11.95
C SER A 216 -10.57 1.39 -11.56
N SER A 217 -9.46 1.66 -12.23
CA SER A 217 -8.17 1.04 -11.91
C SER A 217 -7.36 1.95 -11.01
N VAL A 218 -6.71 1.36 -10.03
CA VAL A 218 -5.72 2.00 -9.18
C VAL A 218 -4.39 1.33 -9.48
N TRP A 219 -3.35 2.14 -9.65
CA TRP A 219 -2.00 1.67 -9.92
C TRP A 219 -1.02 2.38 -9.00
N VAL A 220 -0.22 1.61 -8.28
CA VAL A 220 0.69 2.10 -7.24
C VAL A 220 2.11 1.68 -7.58
N TYR A 221 3.02 2.66 -7.59
CA TYR A 221 4.43 2.45 -7.95
C TYR A 221 5.35 3.34 -7.10
N PRO A 222 6.55 2.86 -6.73
CA PRO A 222 7.42 3.57 -5.81
C PRO A 222 8.06 4.78 -6.51
N VAL A 223 8.26 5.87 -5.78
CA VAL A 223 9.10 6.97 -6.22
C VAL A 223 10.54 6.53 -6.07
N ILE A 224 11.32 6.60 -7.15
CA ILE A 224 12.69 6.12 -7.18
C ILE A 224 13.64 7.31 -7.28
N ASP A 225 14.59 7.34 -6.36
CA ASP A 225 15.67 8.33 -6.34
C ASP A 225 16.76 7.98 -7.36
N ASP A 226 17.73 8.88 -7.55
CA ASP A 226 18.84 8.73 -8.50
C ASP A 226 19.81 7.57 -8.18
N THR A 227 19.55 6.80 -7.11
CA THR A 227 20.33 5.63 -6.71
C THR A 227 20.22 4.46 -7.69
N PHE A 228 19.15 4.42 -8.50
CA PHE A 228 18.93 3.38 -9.51
C PHE A 228 19.11 3.95 -10.92
N GLU A 229 20.21 3.56 -11.58
CA GLU A 229 20.46 3.95 -12.98
C GLU A 229 19.62 3.09 -13.93
N VAL A 230 18.41 3.54 -14.23
CA VAL A 230 17.67 3.06 -15.41
C VAL A 230 18.19 3.85 -16.61
N GLU A 231 18.98 3.21 -17.47
CA GLU A 231 19.39 3.81 -18.74
C GLU A 231 18.18 3.93 -19.66
N ILE A 232 17.71 5.17 -19.84
CA ILE A 232 16.63 5.50 -20.78
C ILE A 232 17.26 6.15 -22.01
N ASN A 233 17.10 5.53 -23.16
CA ASN A 233 17.50 6.14 -24.43
C ASN A 233 16.50 7.23 -24.80
N GLU A 234 16.96 8.48 -24.94
CA GLU A 234 16.08 9.60 -25.29
C GLU A 234 15.40 9.43 -26.66
N GLY A 235 15.98 8.65 -27.57
CA GLY A 235 15.39 8.36 -28.89
C GLY A 235 14.09 7.54 -28.82
N ASP A 236 13.88 6.82 -27.71
CA ASP A 236 12.70 5.99 -27.48
C ASP A 236 11.55 6.78 -26.83
N LEU A 237 11.81 8.04 -26.44
CA LEU A 237 10.85 8.90 -25.78
C LEU A 237 10.12 9.81 -26.77
N LYS A 238 8.79 9.77 -26.72
CA LYS A 238 7.94 10.79 -27.33
C LYS A 238 7.51 11.77 -26.24
N ILE A 239 7.95 13.02 -26.36
CA ILE A 239 7.62 14.10 -25.41
C ILE A 239 6.62 15.04 -26.07
N ASP A 240 5.40 15.07 -25.55
CA ASP A 240 4.33 15.96 -25.99
C ASP A 240 4.07 17.03 -24.92
N THR A 241 4.02 18.30 -25.32
CA THR A 241 3.74 19.43 -24.41
C THR A 241 2.36 20.00 -24.68
N TYR A 242 1.57 20.24 -23.64
CA TYR A 242 0.19 20.67 -23.76
C TYR A 242 -0.21 21.64 -22.65
N ARG A 243 -1.43 22.18 -22.73
CA ARG A 243 -1.99 23.07 -21.69
C ARG A 243 -2.51 22.24 -20.54
N ALA A 244 -2.11 22.59 -19.32
CA ALA A 244 -2.61 21.95 -18.12
C ALA A 244 -4.15 22.08 -18.03
N SER A 245 -4.82 21.01 -17.61
CA SER A 245 -6.27 21.01 -17.40
C SER A 245 -6.60 21.40 -15.95
N GLY A 246 -7.35 22.48 -15.74
CA GLY A 246 -7.84 22.85 -14.41
C GLY A 246 -8.28 24.30 -14.25
N SER A 247 -8.85 24.60 -13.08
CA SER A 247 -9.33 25.94 -12.66
C SER A 247 -8.19 26.91 -12.36
N GLY A 248 -7.34 27.19 -13.35
CA GLY A 248 -6.18 28.06 -13.22
C GLY A 248 -6.40 29.47 -13.79
N GLY A 249 -5.61 30.44 -13.30
CA GLY A 249 -5.58 31.81 -13.85
C GLY A 249 -5.04 31.89 -15.28
N GLN A 250 -4.88 33.11 -15.82
CA GLN A 250 -4.44 33.35 -17.22
C GLN A 250 -3.21 32.53 -17.64
N HIS A 251 -2.26 32.27 -16.74
CA HIS A 251 -1.05 31.50 -17.04
C HIS A 251 -1.33 30.05 -17.44
N VAL A 252 -2.33 29.39 -16.82
CA VAL A 252 -2.72 27.99 -17.12
C VAL A 252 -3.39 27.88 -18.49
N ASN A 253 -4.16 28.91 -18.87
CA ASN A 253 -4.90 28.92 -20.14
C ASN A 253 -4.05 29.34 -21.35
N THR A 254 -2.90 29.99 -21.13
CA THR A 254 -2.09 30.61 -22.20
C THR A 254 -0.76 29.89 -22.44
N THR A 255 -0.23 29.16 -21.46
CA THR A 255 1.12 28.57 -21.51
C THR A 255 1.07 27.05 -21.54
N ASP A 256 1.75 26.45 -22.53
CA ASP A 256 1.88 25.00 -22.69
C ASP A 256 2.94 24.46 -21.71
N SER A 257 2.56 24.39 -20.44
CA SER A 257 3.44 24.02 -19.32
C SER A 257 3.37 22.54 -18.95
N ALA A 258 2.30 21.82 -19.30
CA ALA A 258 2.14 20.40 -19.00
C ALA A 258 2.97 19.54 -19.97
N VAL A 259 3.52 18.44 -19.46
CA VAL A 259 4.39 17.53 -20.22
C VAL A 259 3.88 16.12 -20.09
N ARG A 260 3.76 15.43 -21.24
CA ARG A 260 3.47 13.99 -21.34
C ARG A 260 4.66 13.31 -21.98
N ILE A 261 5.12 12.23 -21.38
CA ILE A 261 6.21 11.40 -21.91
C ILE A 261 5.65 10.01 -22.17
N THR A 262 5.84 9.53 -23.40
CA THR A 262 5.51 8.16 -23.80
C THR A 262 6.80 7.42 -24.14
N HIS A 263 7.06 6.33 -23.44
CA HIS A 263 8.14 5.42 -23.79
C HIS A 263 7.65 4.43 -24.84
N GLN A 264 8.11 4.60 -26.08
CA GLN A 264 7.59 3.84 -27.24
C GLN A 264 7.78 2.32 -27.11
N PRO A 265 8.93 1.79 -26.61
CA PRO A 265 9.14 0.35 -26.50
C PRO A 265 8.17 -0.35 -25.53
N THR A 266 7.83 0.30 -24.41
CA THR A 266 6.97 -0.31 -23.37
C THR A 266 5.52 0.17 -23.44
N GLY A 267 5.24 1.23 -24.19
CA GLY A 267 3.94 1.88 -24.23
C GLY A 267 3.53 2.56 -22.92
N ILE A 268 4.46 2.76 -21.98
CA ILE A 268 4.20 3.47 -20.71
C ILE A 268 4.06 4.96 -21.01
N VAL A 269 2.96 5.54 -20.53
CA VAL A 269 2.65 6.96 -20.66
C VAL A 269 2.61 7.56 -19.27
N VAL A 270 3.33 8.65 -19.06
CA VAL A 270 3.32 9.43 -17.82
C VAL A 270 3.08 10.90 -18.14
N ALA A 271 2.44 11.62 -17.23
CA ALA A 271 2.12 13.03 -17.40
C ALA A 271 2.34 13.80 -16.10
N SER A 272 2.75 15.07 -16.22
CA SER A 272 2.91 15.98 -15.09
C SER A 272 2.50 17.40 -15.50
N GLN A 273 1.70 18.05 -14.65
CA GLN A 273 1.17 19.39 -14.92
C GLN A 273 1.05 20.30 -13.69
N ASN A 274 1.58 19.87 -12.54
CA ASN A 274 1.41 20.57 -11.26
C ASN A 274 2.21 21.88 -11.18
N ASP A 275 3.39 21.93 -11.82
CA ASP A 275 4.25 23.11 -11.78
C ASP A 275 3.92 24.11 -12.90
N ARG A 276 4.16 25.41 -12.63
CA ARG A 276 4.05 26.46 -13.66
C ARG A 276 5.17 26.38 -14.71
N SER A 277 6.26 25.69 -14.39
CA SER A 277 7.45 25.57 -15.24
C SER A 277 7.44 24.26 -16.00
N GLN A 278 7.52 24.35 -17.33
CA GLN A 278 7.63 23.19 -18.22
C GLN A 278 8.84 22.30 -17.87
N HIS A 279 9.99 22.89 -17.54
CA HIS A 279 11.19 22.14 -17.19
C HIS A 279 11.02 21.30 -15.92
N LYS A 280 10.31 21.85 -14.92
CA LYS A 280 9.98 21.10 -13.70
C LYS A 280 9.02 19.95 -13.99
N ASN A 281 7.94 20.22 -14.74
CA ASN A 281 7.01 19.15 -15.14
C ASN A 281 7.71 18.05 -15.96
N ARG A 282 8.65 18.42 -16.85
CA ARG A 282 9.46 17.44 -17.59
C ARG A 282 10.33 16.60 -16.66
N ALA A 283 10.96 17.21 -15.66
CA ALA A 283 11.78 16.50 -14.68
C ALA A 283 10.94 15.53 -13.84
N THR A 284 9.77 15.98 -13.35
CA THR A 284 8.83 15.12 -12.60
C THR A 284 8.32 13.98 -13.46
N ALA A 285 7.88 14.25 -14.70
CA ALA A 285 7.43 13.20 -15.62
C ALA A 285 8.56 12.21 -15.94
N MET A 286 9.81 12.65 -16.07
CA MET A 286 10.94 11.75 -16.25
C MET A 286 11.19 10.87 -15.02
N GLY A 287 11.07 11.41 -13.81
CA GLY A 287 11.13 10.65 -12.56
C GLY A 287 10.03 9.58 -12.48
N MET A 288 8.79 9.95 -12.82
CA MET A 288 7.68 8.98 -12.92
C MET A 288 7.96 7.90 -13.97
N LEU A 289 8.54 8.24 -15.12
CA LEU A 289 8.88 7.26 -16.14
C LEU A 289 9.92 6.26 -15.63
N LYS A 290 11.00 6.74 -14.99
CA LYS A 290 12.01 5.88 -14.36
C LYS A 290 11.38 4.94 -13.34
N ALA A 291 10.52 5.47 -12.46
CA ALA A 291 9.79 4.70 -11.47
C ALA A 291 8.93 3.58 -12.09
N ARG A 292 8.17 3.91 -13.15
CA ARG A 292 7.34 2.93 -13.90
C ARG A 292 8.17 1.87 -14.62
N LEU A 293 9.32 2.23 -15.18
CA LEU A 293 10.22 1.28 -15.85
C LEU A 293 10.87 0.34 -14.85
N TYR A 294 11.29 0.84 -13.69
CA TYR A 294 11.82 0.02 -12.62
C TYR A 294 10.77 -0.93 -12.06
N GLU A 295 9.54 -0.44 -11.81
CA GLU A 295 8.43 -1.28 -11.38
C GLU A 295 8.20 -2.43 -12.37
N ALA A 296 8.19 -2.14 -13.67
CA ALA A 296 8.02 -3.16 -14.71
C ALA A 296 9.17 -4.18 -14.71
N GLU A 297 10.40 -3.75 -14.46
CA GLU A 297 11.56 -4.64 -14.32
C GLU A 297 11.48 -5.49 -13.03
N LEU A 298 11.06 -4.91 -11.91
CA LEU A 298 10.85 -5.62 -10.65
C LEU A 298 9.77 -6.69 -10.81
N GLN A 299 8.62 -6.33 -11.40
CA GLN A 299 7.54 -7.26 -11.72
C GLN A 299 8.01 -8.37 -12.66
N ARG A 300 8.86 -8.06 -13.65
CA ARG A 300 9.44 -9.07 -14.54
C ARG A 300 10.31 -10.06 -13.77
N ARG A 301 11.17 -9.58 -12.85
CA ARG A 301 12.01 -10.45 -12.01
C ARG A 301 11.19 -11.29 -11.04
N GLU A 302 10.17 -10.70 -10.42
CA GLU A 302 9.24 -11.43 -9.55
C GLU A 302 8.46 -12.49 -10.32
N ALA A 303 7.98 -12.19 -11.53
CA ALA A 303 7.29 -13.13 -12.42
C ALA A 303 8.21 -14.24 -12.93
N GLU A 304 9.47 -13.92 -13.25
CA GLU A 304 10.50 -14.91 -13.60
C GLU A 304 10.81 -15.84 -12.41
N ALA A 305 10.79 -15.31 -11.17
CA ALA A 305 11.01 -16.07 -9.95
C ALA A 305 9.80 -16.92 -9.52
N SER A 306 8.57 -16.43 -9.72
CA SER A 306 7.32 -17.12 -9.38
C SER A 306 6.82 -18.06 -10.48
N GLY A 307 7.29 -17.88 -11.72
CA GLY A 307 6.82 -18.62 -12.90
C GLY A 307 5.43 -18.21 -13.39
N GLU A 308 4.79 -17.20 -12.78
CA GLU A 308 3.47 -16.70 -13.13
C GLU A 308 3.61 -15.37 -13.90
N TYR A 309 3.36 -15.40 -15.21
CA TYR A 309 3.26 -14.20 -16.05
C TYR A 309 1.82 -13.66 -15.98
N GLU A 310 1.50 -12.79 -15.01
CA GLU A 310 0.27 -12.00 -15.08
C GLU A 310 0.50 -10.81 -16.02
N ALA A 311 0.13 -11.00 -17.29
CA ALA A 311 0.13 -9.95 -18.28
C ALA A 311 -0.91 -8.86 -17.92
N LYS A 312 -0.54 -7.60 -18.21
CA LYS A 312 -1.39 -6.40 -18.13
C LYS A 312 -2.87 -6.70 -18.36
N THR A 313 -3.65 -6.54 -17.31
CA THR A 313 -5.04 -6.93 -17.31
C THR A 313 -5.94 -5.79 -17.77
N GLU A 314 -6.93 -6.08 -18.62
CA GLU A 314 -7.89 -5.07 -19.07
C GLU A 314 -8.75 -4.56 -17.90
N ILE A 315 -9.03 -3.25 -17.89
CA ILE A 315 -9.93 -2.62 -16.92
C ILE A 315 -11.36 -3.05 -17.26
N GLY A 316 -11.79 -4.17 -16.69
CA GLY A 316 -13.07 -4.79 -17.00
C GLY A 316 -13.42 -5.94 -16.07
N TRP A 317 -14.39 -6.74 -16.52
CA TRP A 317 -14.90 -7.90 -15.79
C TRP A 317 -13.83 -8.99 -15.64
N GLY A 318 -13.74 -9.59 -14.44
CA GLY A 318 -12.93 -10.79 -14.18
C GLY A 318 -11.62 -10.59 -13.42
N HIS A 319 -11.20 -9.35 -13.16
CA HIS A 319 -9.90 -9.05 -12.53
C HIS A 319 -9.99 -7.97 -11.44
N GLN A 320 -11.14 -7.91 -10.79
CA GLN A 320 -11.40 -6.96 -9.72
C GLN A 320 -10.78 -7.46 -8.40
N ILE A 321 -10.05 -6.59 -7.71
CA ILE A 321 -9.45 -6.92 -6.42
C ILE A 321 -10.42 -6.68 -5.27
N ARG A 322 -11.35 -5.71 -5.43
CA ARG A 322 -12.30 -5.34 -4.39
C ARG A 322 -13.63 -4.91 -5.00
N SER A 323 -14.72 -5.35 -4.36
CA SER A 323 -16.09 -5.01 -4.72
C SER A 323 -16.73 -4.16 -3.63
N TYR A 324 -17.25 -2.99 -4.01
CA TYR A 324 -17.92 -2.02 -3.16
C TYR A 324 -19.41 -2.01 -3.52
N VAL A 325 -20.23 -2.72 -2.74
CA VAL A 325 -21.68 -2.78 -2.95
C VAL A 325 -22.36 -1.82 -1.97
N LEU A 326 -23.03 -0.79 -2.49
CA LEU A 326 -23.72 0.22 -1.68
C LEU A 326 -25.24 0.00 -1.60
N GLN A 327 -25.82 -0.70 -2.57
CA GLN A 327 -27.22 -1.13 -2.60
C GLN A 327 -27.34 -2.49 -3.32
N PRO A 328 -28.27 -3.38 -2.92
CA PRO A 328 -29.32 -3.22 -1.90
C PRO A 328 -28.86 -3.47 -0.46
N TYR A 329 -27.72 -4.13 -0.27
CA TYR A 329 -27.02 -4.23 1.01
C TYR A 329 -25.71 -3.45 0.91
N GLN A 330 -25.16 -3.06 2.05
CA GLN A 330 -23.90 -2.33 2.15
C GLN A 330 -22.79 -3.30 2.57
N MET A 331 -21.82 -3.51 1.68
CA MET A 331 -20.68 -4.36 1.94
C MET A 331 -19.50 -4.00 1.03
N VAL A 332 -18.31 -4.00 1.60
CA VAL A 332 -17.05 -4.00 0.84
C VAL A 332 -16.37 -5.33 1.03
N LYS A 333 -16.00 -6.01 -0.06
CA LYS A 333 -15.34 -7.32 -0.03
C LYS A 333 -14.08 -7.29 -0.88
N ASP A 334 -12.95 -7.70 -0.30
CA ASP A 334 -11.73 -7.98 -1.05
C ASP A 334 -11.80 -9.41 -1.58
N LEU A 335 -11.66 -9.57 -2.89
CA LEU A 335 -11.83 -10.85 -3.56
C LEU A 335 -10.55 -11.70 -3.56
N ARG A 336 -9.44 -11.16 -3.06
CA ARG A 336 -8.18 -11.91 -2.93
C ARG A 336 -8.09 -12.59 -1.58
N THR A 337 -8.41 -11.83 -0.53
CA THR A 337 -8.32 -12.27 0.87
C THR A 337 -9.64 -12.80 1.42
N GLY A 338 -10.77 -12.39 0.83
CA GLY A 338 -12.10 -12.68 1.35
C GLY A 338 -12.53 -11.76 2.51
N HIS A 339 -11.68 -10.81 2.93
CA HIS A 339 -12.02 -9.88 4.01
C HIS A 339 -13.22 -9.02 3.62
N THR A 340 -14.16 -8.85 4.55
CA THR A 340 -15.39 -8.08 4.34
C THR A 340 -15.55 -7.01 5.40
N SER A 341 -16.00 -5.83 4.97
CA SER A 341 -16.48 -4.76 5.85
C SER A 341 -17.96 -4.49 5.57
N SER A 342 -18.76 -4.37 6.62
CA SER A 342 -20.20 -4.04 6.57
C SER A 342 -20.47 -2.54 6.48
N SER A 343 -19.44 -1.70 6.64
CA SER A 343 -19.56 -0.23 6.63
C SER A 343 -18.78 0.39 5.47
N PRO A 344 -19.34 0.44 4.24
CA PRO A 344 -18.67 1.07 3.10
C PRO A 344 -18.30 2.54 3.32
N GLY A 345 -19.06 3.26 4.16
CA GLY A 345 -18.76 4.65 4.50
C GLY A 345 -17.39 4.81 5.14
N ASP A 346 -17.06 3.98 6.13
CA ASP A 346 -15.77 4.02 6.83
C ASP A 346 -14.62 3.66 5.90
N VAL A 347 -14.84 2.71 4.98
CA VAL A 347 -13.85 2.33 3.97
C VAL A 347 -13.60 3.47 2.99
N LEU A 348 -14.65 4.10 2.47
CA LEU A 348 -14.55 5.26 1.56
C LEU A 348 -13.96 6.49 2.26
N ASP A 349 -14.00 6.53 3.59
CA ASP A 349 -13.40 7.57 4.42
C ASP A 349 -11.94 7.27 4.81
N GLY A 350 -11.35 6.19 4.28
CA GLY A 350 -9.92 5.88 4.41
C GLY A 350 -9.61 4.67 5.31
N GLY A 351 -10.63 3.95 5.81
CA GLY A 351 -10.47 2.72 6.60
C GLY A 351 -9.99 1.52 5.78
N LEU A 352 -8.79 1.61 5.20
CA LEU A 352 -8.20 0.60 4.30
C LEU A 352 -7.22 -0.36 5.00
N ASP A 353 -6.78 -0.02 6.20
CA ASP A 353 -5.66 -0.69 6.87
C ASP A 353 -5.90 -2.19 7.10
N GLU A 354 -7.13 -2.59 7.41
CA GLU A 354 -7.47 -4.01 7.58
C GLU A 354 -7.34 -4.80 6.26
N PHE A 355 -7.76 -4.22 5.13
CA PHE A 355 -7.63 -4.86 3.82
C PHE A 355 -6.16 -4.99 3.39
N ILE A 356 -5.37 -3.95 3.64
CA ILE A 356 -3.92 -3.94 3.38
C ILE A 356 -3.24 -5.01 4.24
N ALA A 357 -3.53 -5.03 5.54
CA ALA A 357 -2.96 -6.00 6.48
C ALA A 357 -3.31 -7.45 6.09
N ALA A 358 -4.57 -7.72 5.73
CA ALA A 358 -5.02 -9.04 5.28
C ALA A 358 -4.28 -9.48 4.00
N THR A 359 -4.09 -8.56 3.04
CA THR A 359 -3.42 -8.88 1.77
C THR A 359 -1.93 -9.13 1.96
N LEU A 360 -1.27 -8.32 2.80
CA LEU A 360 0.14 -8.52 3.14
C LEU A 360 0.36 -9.85 3.88
N ALA A 361 -0.55 -10.21 4.80
CA ALA A 361 -0.48 -11.48 5.50
C ALA A 361 -0.61 -12.66 4.53
N GLN A 362 -1.58 -12.61 3.61
CA GLN A 362 -1.80 -13.65 2.60
C GLN A 362 -0.57 -13.87 1.70
N LYS A 363 0.13 -12.79 1.30
CA LYS A 363 1.35 -12.90 0.50
C LYS A 363 2.48 -13.64 1.22
N VAL A 364 2.56 -13.52 2.55
CA VAL A 364 3.59 -14.19 3.35
C VAL A 364 3.21 -15.64 3.68
N THR A 365 1.93 -15.93 3.93
CA THR A 365 1.49 -17.30 4.19
C THR A 365 1.35 -18.15 2.92
N GLY A 366 1.15 -17.52 1.76
CA GLY A 366 0.94 -18.21 0.48
C GLY A 366 -0.42 -18.88 0.36
N GLU A 367 -1.35 -18.63 1.29
CA GLU A 367 -2.68 -19.23 1.28
C GLU A 367 -3.56 -18.60 0.20
N LYS A 368 -3.89 -19.38 -0.85
CA LYS A 368 -4.91 -18.99 -1.84
C LYS A 368 -6.29 -19.26 -1.26
N VAL A 369 -7.11 -18.21 -1.12
CA VAL A 369 -8.51 -18.34 -0.70
C VAL A 369 -9.38 -18.30 -1.96
N ASP A 370 -10.17 -19.34 -2.19
CA ASP A 370 -11.21 -19.31 -3.23
C ASP A 370 -12.36 -18.43 -2.74
N VAL A 371 -12.42 -17.22 -3.27
CA VAL A 371 -13.45 -16.23 -2.91
C VAL A 371 -14.43 -16.08 -4.07
N GLU A 372 -15.66 -16.54 -3.88
CA GLU A 372 -16.73 -16.29 -4.85
C GLU A 372 -17.11 -14.80 -4.88
N ASP A 373 -17.27 -14.25 -6.09
CA ASP A 373 -17.75 -12.89 -6.31
C ASP A 373 -19.21 -12.77 -5.85
N VAL A 374 -19.58 -11.57 -5.40
CA VAL A 374 -20.95 -11.29 -4.96
C VAL A 374 -21.69 -10.59 -6.11
N GLU A 375 -22.77 -11.21 -6.60
CA GLU A 375 -23.58 -10.72 -7.73
C GLU A 375 -24.31 -9.38 -7.46
#